data_AF-A0A6I2L959-F1
#
_entry.id   AF-A0A6I2L959-F1
#
_cell.length_a   1.000
_cell.length_b   1.000
_cell.length_c   1.000
_cell.angle_alpha   90.00
_cell.angle_beta   90.00
_cell.angle_gamma   90.00
#
_symmetry.space_group_name_H-M   'P 1'
#
loop_
_entity.id
_entity.type
_entity.pdbx_description
1 polymer ?
#
loop_
_entity_poly.entity_id
_entity_poly.type
_entity_poly.pdbx_seq_one_letter_code
_entity_poly.pdbx_strand_id
1 'polypeptide(L)'
;MIGDLSGYSAVLAFTNYPPANPSGLGDILKQYVDNGGGLVINTYAFSDPWSITGGITNSGYAPLVNVGSNGYVSGLLVQTAPSAIFTGVNLGTLTYFNNSNFSHPTLDAGATLLADDGYGINMIAINASGNIIANNTFPNLDPNNGDYYRLTANELLAVGAVPEPETYAMLLIGLSAIGFAAKRRKA
;
A
#
# COMPACT_ATOMS: atom_id res chain seq x y z
N MET A 1 -6.88 11.10 16.12
CA MET A 1 -7.96 11.81 15.38
C MET A 1 -7.49 11.95 13.95
N ILE A 2 -8.36 11.81 12.95
CA ILE A 2 -7.96 11.91 11.53
C ILE A 2 -7.30 13.25 11.15
N GLY A 3 -7.54 14.30 11.96
CA GLY A 3 -6.98 15.64 11.76
C GLY A 3 -5.46 15.71 11.74
N ASP A 4 -4.75 14.72 12.29
CA ASP A 4 -3.29 14.67 12.23
C ASP A 4 -2.77 14.10 10.89
N LEU A 5 -3.60 13.39 10.13
CA LEU A 5 -3.23 12.74 8.86
C LEU A 5 -3.76 13.49 7.63
N SER A 6 -4.75 14.37 7.79
CA SER A 6 -5.44 15.04 6.67
C SER A 6 -4.57 15.99 5.83
N GLY A 7 -3.36 16.32 6.29
CA GLY A 7 -2.39 17.12 5.52
C GLY A 7 -1.56 16.31 4.51
N TYR A 8 -1.68 14.98 4.51
CA TYR A 8 -0.86 14.09 3.70
C TYR A 8 -1.71 13.36 2.67
N SER A 9 -1.26 13.33 1.40
CA SER A 9 -1.88 12.54 0.34
C SER A 9 -1.65 11.04 0.51
N ALA A 10 -0.54 10.67 1.16
CA ALA A 10 -0.27 9.29 1.54
C ALA A 10 0.46 9.20 2.89
N VAL A 11 0.24 8.10 3.60
CA VAL A 11 0.90 7.79 4.88
C VAL A 11 1.56 6.41 4.80
N LEU A 12 2.74 6.26 5.39
CA LEU A 12 3.35 4.97 5.67
C LEU A 12 3.12 4.62 7.15
N ALA A 13 2.53 3.44 7.40
CA ALA A 13 2.28 2.91 8.74
C ALA A 13 3.07 1.61 8.94
N PHE A 14 3.74 1.49 10.09
CA PHE A 14 4.42 0.26 10.51
C PHE A 14 4.39 0.15 12.03
N THR A 15 4.73 -1.01 12.56
CA THR A 15 4.90 -1.22 14.00
C THR A 15 6.28 -1.82 14.29
N ASN A 16 6.80 -1.59 15.48
CA ASN A 16 7.96 -2.34 16.01
C ASN A 16 7.75 -2.71 17.48
N TYR A 17 6.52 -2.51 17.96
CA TYR A 17 6.04 -2.82 19.30
C TYR A 17 4.51 -2.98 19.23
N PRO A 18 3.89 -3.88 20.02
CA PRO A 18 2.44 -4.05 19.99
C PRO A 18 1.73 -2.72 20.21
N PRO A 19 0.81 -2.31 19.31
CA PRO A 19 0.04 -1.09 19.52
C PRO A 19 -0.78 -1.17 20.80
N ALA A 20 -0.86 -0.08 21.56
CA ALA A 20 -1.69 -0.04 22.77
C ALA A 20 -3.19 -0.22 22.48
N ASN A 21 -3.63 0.20 21.28
CA ASN A 21 -4.99 0.00 20.77
C ASN A 21 -4.91 -0.37 19.28
N PRO A 22 -4.65 -1.64 18.94
CA PRO A 22 -4.40 -2.05 17.56
C PRO A 22 -5.64 -1.87 16.67
N SER A 23 -6.84 -2.11 17.21
CA SER A 23 -8.09 -1.94 16.47
C SER A 23 -8.41 -0.48 16.23
N GLY A 24 -8.26 0.37 17.25
CA GLY A 24 -8.49 1.81 17.11
C GLY A 24 -7.52 2.48 16.13
N LEU A 25 -6.26 2.02 16.08
CA LEU A 25 -5.30 2.48 15.09
C LEU A 25 -5.74 2.09 13.66
N GLY A 26 -6.13 0.84 13.43
CA GLY A 26 -6.60 0.42 12.11
C GLY A 26 -7.92 1.06 11.70
N ASP A 27 -8.82 1.36 12.64
CA ASP A 27 -10.05 2.11 12.33
C ASP A 27 -9.74 3.53 11.85
N ILE A 28 -8.73 4.20 12.44
CA ILE A 28 -8.28 5.52 11.98
C ILE A 28 -7.64 5.44 10.59
N LEU A 29 -6.79 4.44 10.33
CA LEU A 29 -6.19 4.25 9.01
C LEU A 29 -7.25 3.95 7.95
N LYS A 30 -8.26 3.15 8.29
CA LYS A 30 -9.40 2.89 7.41
C LYS A 30 -10.14 4.20 7.10
N GLN A 31 -10.45 5.00 8.13
CA GLN A 31 -11.13 6.28 7.94
C GLN A 31 -10.32 7.24 7.07
N TYR A 32 -8.99 7.25 7.20
CA TYR A 32 -8.10 8.04 6.35
C TYR A 32 -8.20 7.61 4.88
N VAL A 33 -8.20 6.31 4.61
CA VAL A 33 -8.39 5.77 3.25
C VAL A 33 -9.78 6.06 2.71
N ASP A 34 -10.83 5.91 3.53
CA ASP A 34 -12.21 6.21 3.15
C ASP A 34 -12.39 7.68 2.75
N ASN A 35 -11.56 8.57 3.31
CA ASN A 35 -11.52 10.00 2.99
C ASN A 35 -10.58 10.33 1.82
N GLY A 36 -10.16 9.34 1.02
CA GLY A 36 -9.34 9.54 -0.17
C GLY A 36 -7.82 9.48 0.05
N GLY A 37 -7.36 9.21 1.27
CA GLY A 37 -5.93 9.05 1.57
C GLY A 37 -5.32 7.77 1.01
N GLY A 38 -4.07 7.83 0.57
CA GLY A 38 -3.28 6.67 0.15
C GLY A 38 -2.52 6.05 1.32
N LEU A 39 -2.46 4.72 1.43
CA LEU A 39 -1.80 4.06 2.56
C LEU A 39 -0.73 3.07 2.09
N VAL A 40 0.45 3.13 2.70
CA VAL A 40 1.45 2.07 2.65
C VAL A 40 1.52 1.44 4.05
N ILE A 41 1.37 0.12 4.14
CA ILE A 41 1.45 -0.63 5.39
C ILE A 41 2.70 -1.50 5.33
N ASN A 42 3.67 -1.27 6.20
CA ASN A 42 4.92 -2.03 6.23
C ASN A 42 4.91 -3.15 7.28
N THR A 43 5.96 -3.99 7.27
CA THR A 43 6.13 -5.13 8.19
C THR A 43 5.83 -4.81 9.65
N TYR A 44 5.42 -5.89 10.32
CA TYR A 44 4.91 -5.99 11.68
C TYR A 44 3.52 -5.40 11.87
N ALA A 45 3.09 -4.42 11.06
CA ALA A 45 1.69 -3.99 11.09
C ALA A 45 0.70 -5.10 10.67
N PHE A 46 1.18 -6.20 10.12
CA PHE A 46 0.41 -7.43 9.85
C PHE A 46 1.15 -8.71 10.29
N SER A 47 2.04 -8.61 11.28
CA SER A 47 2.65 -9.76 11.98
C SER A 47 2.21 -9.81 13.43
N ASP A 48 1.97 -11.00 14.00
CA ASP A 48 1.63 -11.10 15.42
C ASP A 48 2.87 -11.10 16.32
N PRO A 49 2.83 -10.51 17.53
CA PRO A 49 1.72 -9.78 18.15
C PRO A 49 1.71 -8.26 17.85
N TRP A 50 2.42 -7.81 16.82
CA TRP A 50 2.61 -6.39 16.50
C TRP A 50 1.56 -5.80 15.55
N SER A 51 0.59 -6.61 15.16
CA SER A 51 -0.36 -6.31 14.09
C SER A 51 -1.27 -5.13 14.44
N ILE A 52 -1.52 -4.30 13.44
CA ILE A 52 -2.62 -3.35 13.42
C ILE A 52 -3.87 -4.15 13.03
N THR A 53 -4.94 -4.00 13.79
CA THR A 53 -6.20 -4.75 13.59
C THR A 53 -7.36 -3.78 13.36
N GLY A 54 -8.61 -4.25 13.42
CA GLY A 54 -9.78 -3.40 13.22
C GLY A 54 -10.10 -3.21 11.73
N GLY A 55 -10.74 -2.10 11.40
CA GLY A 55 -11.37 -1.90 10.10
C GLY A 55 -10.43 -1.98 8.90
N ILE A 56 -9.15 -1.64 9.06
CA ILE A 56 -8.15 -1.73 7.97
C ILE A 56 -7.88 -3.18 7.52
N THR A 57 -8.24 -4.17 8.35
CA THR A 57 -8.08 -5.61 8.04
C THR A 57 -9.33 -6.22 7.39
N ASN A 58 -10.39 -5.44 7.21
CA ASN A 58 -11.57 -5.90 6.48
C ASN A 58 -11.21 -6.16 5.01
N SER A 59 -11.90 -7.11 4.38
CA SER A 59 -11.71 -7.41 2.96
C SER A 59 -11.93 -6.15 2.10
N GLY A 60 -11.08 -5.96 1.11
CA GLY A 60 -10.98 -4.78 0.24
C GLY A 60 -9.98 -3.71 0.71
N TYR A 61 -9.48 -3.78 1.95
CA TYR A 61 -8.53 -2.80 2.50
C TYR A 61 -7.08 -3.32 2.43
N ALA A 62 -6.52 -3.82 3.54
CA ALA A 62 -5.14 -4.30 3.55
C ALA A 62 -4.95 -5.49 2.58
N PRO A 63 -4.07 -5.39 1.56
CA PRO A 63 -3.97 -6.43 0.54
C PRO A 63 -3.22 -7.69 1.00
N LEU A 64 -2.45 -7.60 2.09
CA LEU A 64 -1.85 -8.75 2.76
C LEU A 64 -2.63 -9.05 4.04
N VAL A 65 -3.16 -10.26 4.12
CA VAL A 65 -4.01 -10.74 5.22
C VAL A 65 -3.15 -11.56 6.18
N ASN A 66 -3.06 -11.09 7.43
CA ASN A 66 -2.43 -11.85 8.50
C ASN A 66 -3.27 -13.10 8.82
N VAL A 67 -2.62 -14.27 8.77
CA VAL A 67 -3.24 -15.58 9.07
C VAL A 67 -2.73 -16.20 10.37
N GLY A 68 -2.04 -15.42 11.21
CA GLY A 68 -1.49 -15.88 12.49
C GLY A 68 -0.21 -16.71 12.35
N SER A 69 0.50 -16.58 11.23
CA SER A 69 1.75 -17.28 10.95
C SER A 69 2.88 -16.28 10.76
N ASN A 70 3.94 -16.44 11.56
CA ASN A 70 5.21 -15.75 11.35
C ASN A 70 6.30 -16.76 10.98
N GLY A 71 7.34 -16.28 10.31
CA GLY A 71 8.53 -17.07 10.05
C GLY A 71 9.62 -16.25 9.39
N TYR A 72 10.74 -16.90 9.07
CA TYR A 72 11.78 -16.28 8.27
C TYR A 72 11.25 -16.00 6.86
N VAL A 73 11.68 -14.86 6.30
CA VAL A 73 11.60 -14.56 4.88
C VAL A 73 13.02 -14.59 4.31
N SER A 74 13.16 -14.81 3.01
CA SER A 74 14.47 -15.03 2.38
C SER A 74 15.42 -13.83 2.43
N GLY A 75 14.90 -12.62 2.67
CA GLY A 75 15.65 -11.37 2.52
C GLY A 75 15.75 -10.88 1.07
N LEU A 76 15.06 -11.53 0.14
CA LEU A 76 14.93 -11.13 -1.26
C LEU A 76 13.56 -10.51 -1.53
N LEU A 77 13.46 -9.83 -2.67
CA LEU A 77 12.20 -9.44 -3.30
C LEU A 77 12.25 -9.86 -4.77
N VAL A 78 11.26 -10.64 -5.20
CA VAL A 78 11.10 -11.11 -6.57
C VAL A 78 9.79 -10.55 -7.10
N GLN A 79 9.86 -9.75 -8.15
CA GLN A 79 8.70 -9.15 -8.77
C GLN A 79 7.81 -10.22 -9.41
N THR A 80 6.52 -10.22 -9.08
CA THR A 80 5.51 -11.16 -9.59
C THR A 80 4.59 -10.53 -10.63
N ALA A 81 4.46 -9.20 -10.64
CA ALA A 81 3.64 -8.45 -11.59
C ALA A 81 4.27 -7.10 -11.97
N PRO A 82 4.07 -6.59 -13.19
CA PRO A 82 4.48 -5.23 -13.58
C PRO A 82 3.83 -4.17 -12.68
N SER A 83 4.62 -3.24 -12.16
CA SER A 83 4.11 -2.10 -11.39
C SER A 83 5.09 -0.92 -11.42
N ALA A 84 4.54 0.30 -11.40
CA ALA A 84 5.33 1.52 -11.36
C ALA A 84 6.17 1.64 -10.08
N ILE A 85 5.81 0.91 -9.00
CA ILE A 85 6.57 0.93 -7.73
C ILE A 85 8.02 0.46 -7.90
N PHE A 86 8.28 -0.38 -8.91
CA PHE A 86 9.61 -0.90 -9.21
C PHE A 86 10.40 -0.01 -10.19
N THR A 87 9.87 1.14 -10.59
CA THR A 87 10.53 2.02 -11.57
C THR A 87 11.89 2.48 -11.07
N GLY A 88 12.93 2.09 -11.81
CA GLY A 88 14.31 2.39 -11.50
C GLY A 88 14.91 1.50 -10.41
N VAL A 89 14.12 0.79 -9.59
CA VAL A 89 14.59 -0.02 -8.46
C VAL A 89 15.32 -1.27 -8.95
N ASN A 90 16.53 -1.51 -8.45
CA ASN A 90 17.21 -2.78 -8.66
C ASN A 90 16.94 -3.74 -7.50
N LEU A 91 15.97 -4.65 -7.68
CA LEU A 91 15.62 -5.64 -6.65
C LEU A 91 16.75 -6.63 -6.33
N GLY A 92 17.71 -6.82 -7.26
CA GLY A 92 18.85 -7.70 -7.04
C GLY A 92 19.91 -7.15 -6.07
N THR A 93 19.88 -5.84 -5.80
CA THR A 93 20.77 -5.16 -4.83
C THR A 93 20.02 -4.68 -3.58
N LEU A 94 18.69 -4.75 -3.60
CA LEU A 94 17.86 -4.35 -2.47
C LEU A 94 18.03 -5.38 -1.34
N THR A 95 18.41 -4.88 -0.17
CA THR A 95 18.49 -5.68 1.06
C THR A 95 17.56 -5.10 2.11
N TYR A 96 17.01 -5.94 2.98
CA TYR A 96 16.25 -5.48 4.14
C TYR A 96 16.49 -6.43 5.31
N PHE A 97 16.37 -5.87 6.52
CA PHE A 97 16.41 -6.67 7.74
C PHE A 97 15.31 -7.74 7.69
N ASN A 98 15.65 -8.98 8.03
CA ASN A 98 14.68 -10.07 8.14
C ASN A 98 14.99 -10.96 9.35
N ASN A 99 13.96 -11.56 9.92
CA ASN A 99 14.03 -12.52 11.02
C ASN A 99 12.77 -13.40 11.04
N SER A 100 12.58 -14.20 12.09
CA SER A 100 11.42 -15.08 12.25
C SER A 100 10.10 -14.37 12.64
N ASN A 101 10.09 -13.05 12.76
CA ASN A 101 8.89 -12.28 13.15
C ASN A 101 8.10 -11.74 11.95
N PHE A 102 8.55 -12.02 10.72
CA PHE A 102 7.86 -11.59 9.52
C PHE A 102 6.60 -12.43 9.32
N SER A 103 5.51 -11.77 8.96
CA SER A 103 4.25 -12.46 8.67
C SER A 103 4.42 -13.32 7.44
N HIS A 104 3.70 -14.44 7.39
CA HIS A 104 3.50 -15.25 6.18
C HIS A 104 2.06 -15.03 5.70
N PRO A 105 1.73 -13.84 5.15
CA PRO A 105 0.36 -13.47 4.89
C PRO A 105 -0.20 -14.15 3.63
N THR A 106 -1.52 -14.26 3.58
CA THR A 106 -2.24 -14.56 2.34
C THR A 106 -2.62 -13.26 1.62
N LEU A 107 -3.10 -13.37 0.40
CA LEU A 107 -3.57 -12.23 -0.40
C LEU A 107 -5.08 -12.01 -0.16
N ASP A 108 -5.51 -10.76 0.03
CA ASP A 108 -6.94 -10.43 0.09
C ASP A 108 -7.62 -10.62 -1.29
N ALA A 109 -8.93 -10.82 -1.29
CA ALA A 109 -9.70 -11.00 -2.52
C ALA A 109 -9.61 -9.76 -3.43
N GLY A 110 -9.17 -9.97 -4.67
CA GLY A 110 -9.04 -8.91 -5.68
C GLY A 110 -7.77 -8.04 -5.54
N ALA A 111 -6.95 -8.25 -4.51
CA ALA A 111 -5.63 -7.67 -4.45
C ALA A 111 -4.70 -8.28 -5.52
N THR A 112 -3.67 -7.52 -5.92
CA THR A 112 -2.64 -7.97 -6.85
C THR A 112 -1.33 -8.13 -6.11
N LEU A 113 -0.75 -9.32 -6.15
CA LEU A 113 0.60 -9.57 -5.65
C LEU A 113 1.63 -8.95 -6.62
N LEU A 114 2.48 -8.09 -6.10
CA LEU A 114 3.51 -7.36 -6.84
C LEU A 114 4.91 -7.95 -6.64
N ALA A 115 5.19 -8.50 -5.47
CA ALA A 115 6.41 -9.25 -5.20
C ALA A 115 6.23 -10.34 -4.13
N ASP A 116 7.00 -11.42 -4.24
CA ASP A 116 7.23 -12.43 -3.21
C ASP A 116 8.71 -12.45 -2.80
N ASP A 117 9.07 -13.34 -1.87
CA ASP A 117 10.45 -13.49 -1.40
C ASP A 117 11.28 -14.50 -2.22
N GLY A 118 10.77 -14.99 -3.35
CA GLY A 118 11.34 -16.06 -4.17
C GLY A 118 11.06 -17.48 -3.65
N TYR A 119 10.47 -17.62 -2.46
CA TYR A 119 10.11 -18.89 -1.83
C TYR A 119 8.61 -19.00 -1.54
N GLY A 120 7.82 -18.09 -2.10
CA GLY A 120 6.35 -18.12 -2.05
C GLY A 120 5.75 -17.38 -0.86
N ILE A 121 6.54 -16.62 -0.09
CA ILE A 121 5.98 -15.71 0.92
C ILE A 121 5.58 -14.42 0.22
N ASN A 122 4.31 -14.02 0.36
CA ASN A 122 3.80 -12.78 -0.20
C ASN A 122 4.48 -11.58 0.49
N MET A 123 5.13 -10.73 -0.30
CA MET A 123 5.91 -9.61 0.23
C MET A 123 5.26 -8.27 -0.06
N ILE A 124 4.90 -7.98 -1.31
CA ILE A 124 4.32 -6.69 -1.67
C ILE A 124 3.04 -6.92 -2.45
N ALA A 125 1.96 -6.27 -2.04
CA ALA A 125 0.67 -6.34 -2.73
C ALA A 125 -0.04 -4.99 -2.71
N ILE A 126 -0.93 -4.79 -3.70
CA ILE A 126 -1.80 -3.61 -3.80
C ILE A 126 -3.26 -4.06 -3.79
N ASN A 127 -4.12 -3.33 -3.09
CA ASN A 127 -5.54 -3.65 -3.01
C ASN A 127 -6.26 -3.38 -4.35
N ALA A 128 -7.49 -3.90 -4.49
CA ALA A 128 -8.26 -3.78 -5.73
C ALA A 128 -8.53 -2.31 -6.14
N SER A 129 -8.65 -1.41 -5.17
CA SER A 129 -8.88 0.03 -5.39
C SER A 129 -7.61 0.80 -5.77
N GLY A 130 -6.43 0.21 -5.64
CA GLY A 130 -5.15 0.84 -6.01
C GLY A 130 -4.65 1.90 -5.03
N ASN A 131 -5.24 2.02 -3.84
CA ASN A 131 -4.94 3.07 -2.87
C ASN A 131 -4.30 2.57 -1.57
N ILE A 132 -4.12 1.25 -1.42
CA ILE A 132 -3.38 0.66 -0.30
C ILE A 132 -2.33 -0.32 -0.83
N ILE A 133 -1.08 -0.12 -0.45
CA ILE A 133 0.02 -1.07 -0.63
C ILE A 133 0.36 -1.67 0.72
N ALA A 134 0.53 -2.99 0.80
CA ALA A 134 1.21 -3.61 1.92
C ALA A 134 2.57 -4.13 1.46
N ASN A 135 3.61 -3.85 2.26
CA ASN A 135 5.01 -4.17 2.00
C ASN A 135 5.60 -4.88 3.23
N ASN A 136 5.77 -6.19 3.14
CA ASN A 136 6.33 -7.05 4.18
C ASN A 136 7.86 -6.93 4.27
N THR A 137 8.38 -5.72 4.11
CA THR A 137 9.73 -5.36 4.54
C THR A 137 9.68 -4.39 5.71
N PHE A 138 10.57 -4.59 6.67
CA PHE A 138 10.74 -3.62 7.76
C PHE A 138 11.33 -2.32 7.19
N PRO A 139 10.76 -1.13 7.49
CA PRO A 139 11.27 0.13 6.98
C PRO A 139 12.74 0.33 7.33
N ASN A 140 13.62 0.07 6.37
CA ASN A 140 15.05 0.21 6.54
C ASN A 140 15.45 1.62 6.11
N LEU A 141 15.64 2.51 7.08
CA LEU A 141 16.12 3.87 6.86
C LEU A 141 17.66 3.95 6.86
N ASP A 142 18.36 2.88 6.45
CA ASP A 142 19.81 2.94 6.22
C ASP A 142 20.09 3.80 4.98
N PRO A 143 20.79 4.95 5.11
CA PRO A 143 21.08 5.87 4.01
C PRO A 143 21.83 5.23 2.84
N ASN A 144 22.47 4.06 3.04
CA ASN A 144 23.21 3.35 1.99
C ASN A 144 22.33 2.46 1.11
N ASN A 145 21.02 2.40 1.37
CA ASN A 145 20.08 1.54 0.66
C ASN A 145 19.16 2.34 -0.29
N GLY A 146 19.77 2.97 -1.30
CA GLY A 146 19.06 3.86 -2.23
C GLY A 146 17.90 3.19 -3.00
N ASP A 147 18.01 1.89 -3.27
CA ASP A 147 16.93 1.11 -3.90
C ASP A 147 15.70 0.98 -2.99
N TYR A 148 15.91 0.75 -1.69
CA TYR A 148 14.82 0.66 -0.72
C TYR A 148 14.09 2.00 -0.55
N TYR A 149 14.83 3.11 -0.47
CA TYR A 149 14.21 4.44 -0.44
C TYR A 149 13.40 4.74 -1.69
N ARG A 150 13.92 4.40 -2.86
CA ARG A 150 13.22 4.61 -4.11
C ARG A 150 11.97 3.74 -4.21
N LEU A 151 12.03 2.48 -3.77
CA LEU A 151 10.86 1.62 -3.67
C LEU A 151 9.80 2.27 -2.77
N THR A 152 10.17 2.63 -1.54
CA THR A 152 9.26 3.27 -0.57
C THR A 152 8.66 4.58 -1.11
N ALA A 153 9.48 5.40 -1.78
CA ALA A 153 9.01 6.64 -2.39
C ALA A 153 8.02 6.37 -3.54
N ASN A 154 8.31 5.39 -4.39
CA ASN A 154 7.42 5.03 -5.48
C ASN A 154 6.10 4.43 -4.95
N GLU A 155 6.12 3.67 -3.86
CA GLU A 155 4.91 3.16 -3.19
C GLU A 155 4.02 4.31 -2.71
N LEU A 156 4.60 5.29 -1.99
CA LEU A 156 3.88 6.48 -1.52
C LEU A 156 3.33 7.33 -2.67
N LEU A 157 4.10 7.52 -3.75
CA LEU A 157 3.63 8.22 -4.94
C LEU A 157 2.50 7.47 -5.65
N ALA A 158 2.57 6.14 -5.71
CA ALA A 158 1.56 5.33 -6.37
C ALA A 158 0.19 5.44 -5.67
N VAL A 159 0.15 5.38 -4.34
CA VAL A 159 -1.11 5.47 -3.58
C VAL A 159 -1.57 6.89 -3.33
N GLY A 160 -0.67 7.88 -3.31
CA GLY A 160 -1.02 9.29 -3.10
C GLY A 160 -1.51 10.02 -4.36
N ALA A 161 -1.31 9.45 -5.55
CA ALA A 161 -1.67 10.06 -6.83
C ALA A 161 -3.09 9.74 -7.32
N VAL A 162 -3.92 9.07 -6.50
CA VAL A 162 -5.29 8.70 -6.90
C VAL A 162 -6.12 9.98 -7.09
N PRO A 163 -6.53 10.34 -8.33
CA PRO A 163 -7.38 11.50 -8.54
C PRO A 163 -8.75 11.22 -7.94
N GLU A 164 -9.29 12.18 -7.20
CA GLU A 164 -10.61 12.01 -6.58
C GLU A 164 -11.66 11.63 -7.63
N PRO A 165 -12.69 10.82 -7.28
CA PRO A 165 -13.81 10.48 -8.16
C PRO A 165 -14.43 11.71 -8.83
N GLU A 166 -14.42 12.84 -8.14
CA GLU A 166 -14.88 14.14 -8.64
C GLU A 166 -14.07 14.67 -9.82
N THR A 167 -12.76 14.39 -9.87
CA THR A 167 -11.90 14.77 -10.99
C THR A 167 -12.31 14.02 -12.26
N TYR A 168 -12.67 12.74 -12.12
CA TYR A 168 -13.22 11.96 -13.23
C TYR A 168 -14.63 12.41 -13.62
N ALA A 169 -15.49 12.73 -12.66
CA ALA A 169 -16.82 13.28 -12.93
C ALA A 169 -16.73 14.63 -13.65
N MET A 170 -15.84 15.52 -13.22
CA MET A 170 -15.60 16.83 -13.81
C MET A 170 -14.96 16.72 -15.21
N LEU A 171 -14.04 15.77 -15.41
CA LEU A 171 -13.51 15.46 -16.74
C LEU A 171 -14.61 14.95 -17.68
N LEU A 172 -15.46 14.04 -17.21
CA LEU A 172 -16.58 13.51 -17.99
C LEU A 172 -17.62 14.58 -18.30
N ILE A 173 -17.93 15.47 -17.35
CA ILE A 173 -18.81 16.63 -17.56
C ILE A 173 -18.18 17.58 -18.58
N GLY A 174 -16.89 17.88 -18.46
CA GLY A 174 -16.16 18.72 -19.41
C GLY A 174 -16.18 18.16 -20.83
N LEU A 175 -15.90 16.87 -21.00
CA LEU A 175 -15.97 16.18 -22.29
C LEU A 175 -17.40 16.16 -22.85
N SER A 176 -18.40 15.96 -22.01
CA SER A 176 -19.82 16.00 -22.41
C SER A 176 -20.21 17.39 -22.90
N ALA A 177 -19.82 18.46 -22.19
CA ALA A 177 -20.08 19.84 -22.58
C ALA A 177 -19.44 20.20 -23.93
N ILE A 178 -18.21 19.76 -24.17
CA ILE A 178 -17.51 19.95 -25.46
C ILE A 178 -18.24 19.22 -26.59
N GLY A 179 -18.67 17.98 -26.36
CA GLY A 179 -19.45 17.20 -27.33
C GLY A 179 -20.76 17.89 -27.74
N PHE A 180 -21.50 18.43 -26.77
CA PHE A 180 -22.73 19.18 -27.03
C PHE A 180 -22.49 20.50 -27.79
N ALA A 181 -21.42 21.23 -27.45
CA ALA A 181 -21.04 22.46 -28.13
C ALA A 181 -20.63 22.21 -29.60
N ALA A 182 -19.90 21.11 -29.86
CA ALA A 182 -19.52 20.72 -31.22
C ALA A 182 -20.73 20.31 -32.09
N LYS A 183 -21.73 19.63 -31.51
CA LYS A 183 -22.98 19.27 -32.20
C LYS A 183 -23.79 20.50 -32.62
N ARG A 184 -23.81 21.56 -31.81
CA ARG A 184 -24.53 22.81 -32.12
C ARG A 184 -23.89 23.65 -33.22
N ARG A 185 -22.62 23.44 -33.55
CA ARG A 185 -21.93 24.17 -34.64
C ARG A 185 -22.10 23.53 -36.02
N LYS A 186 -22.68 22.32 -36.09
CA LYS A 186 -22.94 21.57 -37.34
C LYS A 186 -24.40 21.59 -37.78
N ALA A 187 -25.27 22.27 -37.04
CA ALA A 187 -26.67 22.55 -37.40
C ALA A 187 -26.79 24.03 -37.77
#